data_AF-A0A836JT35-F1
#
_entry.id   AF-A0A836JT35-F1
#
_cell.length_a   1.000
_cell.length_b   1.000
_cell.length_c   1.000
_cell.angle_alpha   90.00
_cell.angle_beta   90.00
_cell.angle_gamma   90.00
#
_symmetry.space_group_name_H-M   'P 1'
#
loop_
_entity.id
_entity.type
_entity.pdbx_description
1 polymer ?
#
loop_
_entity_poly.entity_id
_entity_poly.type
_entity_poly.pdbx_seq_one_letter_code
_entity_poly.pdbx_strand_id
1 'polypeptide(L)'
;KMSIQSPAKCEIRSVIRYLVWKGKTPVEVYNEVKTVYGDKGMNRTSVFKWCREFKNGRTSVHDDQRSGRPSILTDDIVEKIENALRDDRRLTVDELSAMFPQISRSLLHETITETLGYRKLSARWVPKQLTDQHKLNRV
;
A
#
# COMPACT_ATOMS: atom_id res chain seq x y z
N LYS A 1 35.73 2.50 24.84
CA LYS A 1 34.32 3.02 24.78
C LYS A 1 33.60 2.24 23.69
N MET A 2 32.57 1.46 24.01
CA MET A 2 31.72 0.83 22.98
C MET A 2 31.09 1.93 22.12
N SER A 3 31.44 1.97 20.84
CA SER A 3 30.86 2.91 19.87
C SER A 3 29.79 2.16 19.10
N ILE A 4 28.53 2.59 19.22
CA ILE A 4 27.46 2.09 18.36
C ILE A 4 27.80 2.57 16.94
N GLN A 5 28.22 1.65 16.08
CA GLN A 5 28.81 2.02 14.80
C GLN A 5 27.78 2.59 13.82
N SER A 6 26.50 2.21 13.95
CA SER A 6 25.38 2.77 13.19
C SER A 6 24.05 2.45 13.88
N PRO A 7 23.51 3.34 14.74
CA PRO A 7 22.23 3.11 15.40
C PRO A 7 21.08 3.19 14.40
N ALA A 8 20.16 2.24 14.47
CA ALA A 8 18.93 2.32 13.68
C ALA A 8 18.06 3.48 14.17
N LYS A 9 17.29 4.11 13.28
CA LYS A 9 16.42 5.25 13.65
C LYS A 9 15.40 4.87 14.72
N CYS A 10 14.85 3.66 14.67
CA CYS A 10 13.92 3.16 15.68
C CYS A 10 14.58 3.04 17.06
N GLU A 11 15.85 2.65 17.15
CA GLU A 11 16.58 2.55 18.42
C GLU A 11 16.70 3.92 19.11
N ILE A 12 17.14 4.95 18.36
CA ILE A 12 17.22 6.31 18.90
C ILE A 12 15.84 6.82 19.32
N ARG A 13 14.78 6.52 18.55
CA ARG A 13 13.39 6.90 18.89
C ARG A 13 12.89 6.18 20.15
N SER A 14 13.26 4.92 20.36
CA SER A 14 12.95 4.19 21.59
C SER A 14 13.58 4.86 22.81
N VAL A 15 14.84 5.30 22.70
CA VAL A 15 15.51 6.07 23.76
C VAL A 15 14.81 7.40 24.00
N ILE A 16 14.46 8.14 22.95
CA ILE A 16 13.71 9.40 23.07
C ILE A 16 12.38 9.16 23.79
N ARG A 17 11.62 8.12 23.42
CA ARG A 17 10.36 7.76 24.07
C ARG A 17 10.54 7.48 25.56
N TYR A 18 11.54 6.67 25.91
CA TYR A 18 11.88 6.37 27.30
C TYR A 18 12.19 7.65 28.11
N LEU A 19 13.00 8.55 27.55
CA LEU A 19 13.38 9.80 28.23
C LEU A 19 12.20 10.77 28.38
N VAL A 20 11.30 10.82 27.39
CA VAL A 20 10.05 11.59 27.48
C VAL A 20 9.16 11.06 28.60
N TRP A 21 9.04 9.73 28.73
CA TRP A 21 8.30 9.10 29.83
C TRP A 21 8.94 9.30 31.20
N LYS A 22 10.27 9.46 31.25
CA LYS A 22 10.97 9.91 32.46
C LYS A 22 10.73 11.39 32.81
N GLY A 23 9.94 12.11 32.02
CA GLY A 23 9.62 13.52 32.25
C GLY A 23 10.68 14.52 31.79
N LYS A 24 11.68 14.08 31.00
CA LYS A 24 12.73 14.98 30.52
C LYS A 24 12.20 15.98 29.50
N THR A 25 12.75 17.18 29.54
CA THR A 25 12.50 18.22 28.55
C THR A 25 13.15 17.87 27.21
N PRO A 26 12.63 18.35 26.07
CA PRO A 26 13.24 18.08 24.76
C PRO A 26 14.72 18.50 24.65
N VAL A 27 15.14 19.52 25.40
CA VAL A 27 16.54 19.98 25.45
C VAL A 27 17.43 18.94 26.12
N GLU A 28 17.02 18.41 27.28
CA GLU A 28 17.75 17.35 27.98
C GLU A 28 17.83 16.07 27.16
N VAL A 29 16.70 15.69 26.52
CA VAL A 29 16.67 14.53 25.61
C VAL A 29 17.68 14.68 24.48
N TYR A 30 17.74 15.86 23.84
CA TYR A 30 18.71 16.12 22.78
C TYR A 30 20.15 16.00 23.27
N ASN A 31 20.47 16.57 24.44
CA ASN A 31 21.81 16.51 25.01
C ASN A 31 22.25 15.06 25.30
N GLU A 32 21.35 14.22 25.81
CA GLU A 32 21.66 12.81 26.06
C GLU A 32 21.84 12.01 24.78
N VAL A 33 20.96 12.20 23.80
CA VAL A 33 21.10 11.59 22.48
C VAL A 33 22.42 12.03 21.83
N LYS A 34 22.80 13.31 21.92
CA LYS A 34 24.08 13.81 21.39
C LYS A 34 25.28 13.24 22.14
N THR A 35 25.19 13.06 23.45
CA THR A 35 26.27 12.51 24.28
C THR A 35 26.54 11.03 23.97
N VAL A 36 25.48 10.24 23.75
CA VAL A 36 25.58 8.80 23.49
C VAL A 36 25.90 8.50 22.02
N TYR A 37 25.19 9.15 21.08
CA TYR A 37 25.25 8.82 19.65
C TYR A 37 26.13 9.77 18.84
N GLY A 38 26.56 10.91 19.41
CA GLY A 38 27.44 11.86 18.74
C GLY A 38 26.84 12.39 17.43
N ASP A 39 27.60 12.33 16.35
CA ASP A 39 27.17 12.76 15.01
C ASP A 39 26.28 11.74 14.30
N LYS A 40 26.22 10.50 14.80
CA LYS A 40 25.34 9.44 14.28
C LYS A 40 23.93 9.52 14.86
N GLY A 41 23.71 10.40 15.83
CA GLY A 41 22.41 10.63 16.46
C GLY A 41 21.44 11.41 15.57
N MET A 42 20.19 11.53 16.02
CA MET A 42 19.21 12.39 15.37
C MET A 42 19.56 13.87 15.57
N ASN A 43 19.33 14.68 14.52
CA ASN A 43 19.45 16.12 14.64
C ASN A 43 18.42 16.71 15.63
N ARG A 44 18.70 17.92 16.12
CA ARG A 44 17.88 18.59 17.14
C ARG A 44 16.40 18.67 16.75
N THR A 45 16.11 19.06 15.51
CA THR A 45 14.74 19.20 15.00
C THR A 45 13.98 17.86 15.03
N SER A 46 14.63 16.76 14.64
CA SER A 46 14.05 15.42 14.67
C SER A 46 13.78 14.96 16.09
N VAL A 47 14.71 15.18 17.02
CA VAL A 47 14.51 14.86 18.44
C VAL A 47 13.30 15.61 18.99
N PHE A 48 13.20 16.91 18.73
CA PHE A 48 12.08 17.72 19.20
C PHE A 48 10.74 17.29 18.61
N LYS A 49 10.72 16.94 17.31
CA LYS A 49 9.54 16.36 16.66
C LYS A 49 9.11 15.09 17.38
N TRP A 50 10.01 14.13 17.59
CA TRP A 50 9.68 12.88 18.28
C TRP A 50 9.25 13.09 19.73
N CYS A 51 9.87 14.01 20.46
CA CYS A 51 9.41 14.39 21.80
C CYS A 51 7.97 14.90 21.79
N ARG A 52 7.59 15.72 20.81
CA ARG A 52 6.22 16.21 20.64
C ARG A 52 5.24 15.07 20.30
N GLU A 53 5.59 14.21 19.35
CA GLU A 53 4.77 13.06 18.95
C GLU A 53 4.50 12.12 20.14
N PHE A 54 5.53 11.81 20.93
CA PHE A 54 5.36 10.95 22.12
C PHE A 54 4.55 11.62 23.23
N LYS A 55 4.70 12.94 23.43
CA LYS A 55 3.83 13.70 24.35
C LYS A 55 2.36 13.71 23.89
N ASN A 56 2.14 13.69 22.58
CA ASN A 56 0.80 13.62 21.98
C ASN A 56 0.22 12.20 21.95
N GLY A 57 0.87 11.22 22.58
CA GLY A 57 0.34 9.86 22.73
C GLY A 57 0.73 8.86 21.66
N ARG A 58 1.60 9.22 20.69
CA ARG A 58 2.17 8.24 19.75
C ARG A 58 2.93 7.16 20.54
N THR A 59 2.73 5.89 20.21
CA THR A 59 3.45 4.77 20.84
C THR A 59 4.45 4.09 19.89
N SER A 60 4.21 4.16 18.58
CA SER A 60 5.09 3.57 17.56
C SER A 60 6.37 4.38 17.37
N VAL A 61 7.52 3.67 17.34
CA VAL A 61 8.85 4.21 17.03
C VAL A 61 9.23 4.06 15.55
N HIS A 62 8.40 3.37 14.77
CA HIS A 62 8.59 3.20 13.34
C HIS A 62 8.00 4.37 12.56
N ASP A 63 8.50 4.56 11.34
CA ASP A 63 7.85 5.48 10.40
C ASP A 63 6.48 4.90 10.06
N ASP A 64 5.47 5.77 9.95
CA ASP A 64 4.17 5.35 9.43
C ASP A 64 4.33 4.98 7.96
N GLN A 65 3.43 4.13 7.47
CA GLN A 65 3.41 3.78 6.06
C GLN A 65 3.28 5.07 5.25
N ARG A 66 4.30 5.34 4.42
CA ARG A 66 4.29 6.53 3.58
C ARG A 66 3.19 6.34 2.56
N SER A 67 2.39 7.38 2.35
CA SER A 67 1.60 7.49 1.13
C SER A 67 2.60 7.38 -0.03
N GLY A 68 2.46 6.31 -0.82
CA GLY A 68 3.22 6.14 -2.05
C GLY A 68 2.78 7.18 -3.08
N ARG A 69 3.26 7.00 -4.32
CA ARG A 69 2.66 7.71 -5.44
C ARG A 69 1.16 7.34 -5.49
N PRO A 70 0.24 8.32 -5.56
CA PRO A 70 -1.17 8.01 -5.76
C PRO A 70 -1.31 7.14 -7.01
N SER A 71 -1.93 5.97 -6.85
CA SER A 71 -2.29 5.16 -8.02
C SER A 71 -3.34 5.92 -8.81
N ILE A 72 -3.27 5.82 -10.14
CA ILE A 72 -4.36 6.30 -11.02
C ILE A 72 -5.60 5.43 -10.81
N LEU A 73 -5.42 4.18 -10.37
CA LEU A 73 -6.51 3.28 -10.01
C LEU A 73 -7.11 3.72 -8.68
N THR A 74 -8.27 4.35 -8.77
CA THR A 74 -9.18 4.54 -7.64
C THR A 74 -10.16 3.37 -7.57
N ASP A 75 -10.77 3.15 -6.41
CA ASP A 75 -11.77 2.08 -6.23
C ASP A 75 -12.95 2.21 -7.21
N ASP A 76 -13.39 3.44 -7.50
CA ASP A 76 -14.43 3.72 -8.52
C ASP A 76 -14.04 3.25 -9.92
N ILE A 77 -12.78 3.39 -10.30
CA ILE A 77 -12.29 2.94 -11.61
C ILE A 77 -12.24 1.41 -11.66
N VAL A 78 -11.78 0.77 -10.58
CA VAL A 78 -11.75 -0.70 -10.48
C VAL A 78 -13.15 -1.27 -10.57
N GLU A 79 -14.12 -0.65 -9.88
CA GLU A 79 -15.54 -1.05 -9.94
C GLU A 79 -16.11 -0.93 -11.36
N LYS A 80 -15.80 0.15 -12.09
CA LYS A 80 -16.22 0.31 -13.49
C LYS A 80 -15.63 -0.76 -14.41
N ILE A 81 -14.36 -1.11 -14.23
CA ILE A 81 -13.72 -2.20 -14.99
C ILE A 81 -14.39 -3.54 -14.68
N GLU A 82 -14.68 -3.81 -13.40
CA GLU A 82 -15.36 -5.03 -12.99
C GLU A 82 -16.76 -5.14 -13.57
N ASN A 83 -17.54 -4.06 -13.54
CA ASN A 83 -18.89 -4.02 -14.11
C ASN A 83 -18.87 -4.29 -15.61
N ALA A 84 -17.95 -3.66 -16.37
CA ALA A 84 -17.80 -3.92 -17.80
C ALA A 84 -17.51 -5.41 -18.08
N LEU A 85 -16.63 -6.04 -17.29
CA LEU A 85 -16.31 -7.47 -17.42
C LEU A 85 -17.46 -8.41 -17.02
N ARG A 86 -18.29 -7.99 -16.06
CA ARG A 86 -19.48 -8.76 -15.65
C ARG A 86 -20.56 -8.70 -16.72
N ASP A 87 -20.72 -7.56 -17.37
CA ASP A 87 -21.69 -7.33 -18.46
C ASP A 87 -21.29 -8.12 -19.72
N ASP A 88 -20.02 -8.04 -20.13
CA ASP A 88 -19.48 -8.85 -21.22
C ASP A 88 -18.16 -9.54 -20.84
N ARG A 89 -18.27 -10.84 -20.57
CA ARG A 89 -17.13 -11.71 -20.22
C ARG A 89 -16.18 -12.00 -21.38
N ARG A 90 -16.50 -11.57 -22.60
CA ARG A 90 -15.66 -11.76 -23.80
C ARG A 90 -14.78 -10.56 -24.12
N LEU A 91 -14.92 -9.46 -23.38
CA LEU A 91 -14.11 -8.26 -23.58
C LEU A 91 -12.61 -8.57 -23.55
N THR A 92 -11.92 -8.02 -24.54
CA THR A 92 -10.47 -8.04 -24.63
C THR A 92 -9.86 -6.89 -23.85
N VAL A 93 -8.59 -7.05 -23.46
CA VAL A 93 -7.83 -5.97 -22.80
C VAL A 93 -7.70 -4.74 -23.72
N ASP A 94 -7.69 -4.94 -25.05
CA ASP A 94 -7.60 -3.85 -26.02
C ASP A 94 -8.91 -3.04 -26.08
N GLU A 95 -10.07 -3.70 -26.03
CA GLU A 95 -11.37 -3.02 -25.92
C GLU A 95 -11.51 -2.27 -24.61
N LEU A 96 -11.09 -2.88 -23.48
CA LEU A 96 -11.04 -2.20 -22.19
C LEU A 96 -10.10 -0.99 -22.21
N SER A 97 -8.95 -1.09 -22.91
CA SER A 97 -8.03 0.04 -23.05
C SER A 97 -8.63 1.19 -23.86
N ALA A 98 -9.54 0.90 -24.81
CA ALA A 98 -10.28 1.92 -25.53
C ALA A 98 -11.39 2.56 -24.66
N MET A 99 -12.03 1.80 -23.77
CA MET A 99 -13.02 2.30 -22.82
C MET A 99 -12.40 3.14 -21.70
N PHE A 100 -11.18 2.80 -21.27
CA PHE A 100 -10.46 3.45 -20.17
C PHE A 100 -9.10 3.99 -20.63
N PRO A 101 -9.07 5.03 -21.50
CA PRO A 101 -7.83 5.55 -22.10
C PRO A 101 -6.85 6.18 -21.10
N GLN A 102 -7.33 6.53 -19.90
CA GLN A 102 -6.52 7.04 -18.80
C GLN A 102 -5.65 5.98 -18.11
N ILE A 103 -5.90 4.70 -18.40
CA ILE A 103 -5.22 3.55 -17.79
C ILE A 103 -4.35 2.90 -18.85
N SER A 104 -3.10 2.58 -18.50
CA SER A 104 -2.25 1.84 -19.42
C SER A 104 -2.75 0.40 -19.56
N ARG A 105 -2.53 -0.19 -20.74
CA ARG A 105 -2.85 -1.60 -21.03
C ARG A 105 -2.27 -2.58 -19.99
N SER A 106 -1.04 -2.33 -19.53
CA SER A 106 -0.37 -3.16 -18.53
C SER A 106 -1.08 -3.10 -17.18
N LEU A 107 -1.48 -1.90 -16.76
CA LEU A 107 -2.17 -1.67 -15.49
C LEU A 107 -3.59 -2.24 -15.53
N LEU A 108 -4.27 -2.20 -16.67
CA LEU A 108 -5.53 -2.93 -16.89
C LEU A 108 -5.33 -4.43 -16.71
N HIS A 109 -4.30 -5.02 -17.32
CA HIS A 109 -4.02 -6.44 -17.17
C HIS A 109 -3.75 -6.84 -15.71
N GLU A 110 -2.93 -6.06 -14.99
CA GLU A 110 -2.66 -6.23 -13.56
C GLU A 110 -3.95 -6.14 -12.74
N THR A 111 -4.79 -5.13 -12.99
CA THR A 111 -6.07 -4.95 -12.29
C THR A 111 -7.00 -6.16 -12.48
N ILE A 112 -7.10 -6.68 -13.70
CA ILE A 112 -7.96 -7.82 -14.02
C ILE A 112 -7.47 -9.10 -13.34
N THR A 113 -6.16 -9.34 -13.37
CA THR A 113 -5.57 -10.62 -12.94
C THR A 113 -5.17 -10.66 -11.47
N GLU A 114 -4.61 -9.59 -10.93
CA GLU A 114 -4.10 -9.50 -9.56
C GLU A 114 -5.15 -8.93 -8.60
N THR A 115 -5.77 -7.79 -8.96
CA THR A 115 -6.74 -7.12 -8.08
C THR A 115 -8.09 -7.84 -8.08
N LEU A 116 -8.65 -8.11 -9.26
CA LEU A 116 -9.96 -8.74 -9.42
C LEU A 116 -9.90 -10.28 -9.49
N GLY A 117 -8.72 -10.86 -9.71
CA GLY A 117 -8.52 -12.31 -9.74
C GLY A 117 -9.13 -13.03 -10.95
N TYR A 118 -9.55 -12.32 -12.00
CA TYR A 118 -10.08 -12.93 -13.21
C TYR A 118 -8.98 -13.63 -14.00
N ARG A 119 -9.36 -14.71 -14.69
CA ARG A 119 -8.48 -15.48 -15.55
C ARG A 119 -9.13 -15.68 -16.92
N LYS A 120 -8.32 -15.59 -17.96
CA LYS A 120 -8.77 -15.93 -19.32
C LYS A 120 -9.05 -17.43 -19.39
N LEU A 121 -10.27 -17.77 -19.80
CA LEU A 121 -10.67 -19.14 -20.10
C LEU A 121 -11.02 -19.27 -21.58
N SER A 122 -10.60 -20.37 -22.20
CA SER A 122 -11.02 -20.69 -23.57
C SER A 122 -12.45 -21.20 -23.56
N ALA A 123 -13.30 -20.64 -24.43
CA ALA A 123 -14.66 -21.14 -24.62
C ALA A 123 -14.63 -22.60 -25.09
N ARG A 124 -15.59 -23.41 -24.61
CA ARG A 124 -15.74 -24.79 -25.06
C ARG A 124 -16.50 -24.83 -26.38
N TRP A 125 -16.07 -25.71 -27.28
CA TRP A 125 -16.78 -25.93 -28.53
C TRP A 125 -18.15 -26.56 -28.26
N VAL A 126 -19.18 -26.02 -28.91
CA VAL A 126 -20.56 -26.52 -28.80
C VAL A 126 -20.95 -27.09 -30.17
N PRO A 127 -21.26 -28.40 -30.27
CA PRO A 127 -21.46 -29.07 -31.56
C PRO A 127 -22.59 -28.52 -32.42
N LYS A 128 -23.62 -27.98 -31.79
CA LYS A 128 -24.79 -27.42 -32.47
C LYS A 128 -25.49 -26.42 -31.56
N GLN A 129 -26.03 -25.36 -32.14
CA GLN A 129 -26.94 -24.45 -31.46
C GLN A 129 -28.28 -25.15 -31.22
N LEU A 130 -28.66 -25.28 -29.95
CA LEU A 130 -29.90 -25.96 -29.57
C LEU A 130 -31.10 -25.02 -29.66
N THR A 131 -32.15 -25.50 -30.32
CA THR A 131 -33.48 -24.90 -30.27
C THR A 131 -34.13 -25.20 -28.92
N ASP A 132 -35.18 -24.45 -28.57
CA ASP A 132 -35.86 -24.63 -27.29
C ASP A 132 -36.51 -26.02 -27.17
N GLN A 133 -37.01 -26.57 -28.27
CA GLN A 133 -37.49 -27.96 -28.31
C GLN A 133 -36.39 -28.98 -27.96
N HIS A 134 -35.15 -28.77 -28.42
CA HIS A 134 -34.04 -29.66 -28.05
C HIS A 134 -33.66 -29.54 -26.57
N LYS A 135 -33.85 -28.36 -25.95
CA LYS A 135 -33.58 -28.16 -24.52
C LYS A 135 -34.64 -28.84 -23.66
N LEU A 136 -35.91 -28.81 -24.07
CA LEU A 136 -37.02 -29.48 -23.37
C LEU A 136 -36.87 -31.00 -23.36
N ASN A 137 -36.26 -31.58 -24.38
CA ASN A 137 -36.07 -33.01 -24.51
C ASN A 137 -34.79 -33.53 -23.80
N ARG A 138 -34.10 -32.70 -23.00
CA ARG A 138 -32.98 -33.14 -22.16
C ARG A 138 -33.54 -33.81 -20.90
N VAL A 139 -33.28 -35.12 -20.75
CA VAL A 139 -33.54 -35.91 -19.53
C VAL A 139 -32.54 -35.52 -18.44
#